data_AF-A0A7S2AIQ7-F1
#
_entry.id   AF-A0A7S2AIQ7-F1
#
_cell.length_a   1.000
_cell.length_b   1.000
_cell.length_c   1.000
_cell.angle_alpha   90.00
_cell.angle_beta   90.00
_cell.angle_gamma   90.00
#
_symmetry.space_group_name_H-M   'P 1'
#
loop_
_entity.id
_entity.type
_entity.pdbx_description
1 polymer ?
#
loop_
_entity_poly.entity_id
_entity_poly.type
_entity_poly.pdbx_seq_one_letter_code
_entity_poly.pdbx_strand_id
1 'polypeptide(L)'
;FSGPRAQLSRGFSASCAKTNGCGGGLARHVYSLMQNQGIVTGGTNGCKPYWGIGEGTDHFQGGATAPPCPSVCEPGYERSLASDKFVAPGAGGYREIWPTNAQGNVDAKSYMVSKGPLSFGIYANSPFMGYSSGVFDSGCGSNPNHEVVAIGWGSNYWLGLNSWGTGWGLAGGFKVATCIVTDWTILGDLTASNSNYPSLPGSGPPVPTPAPVPTPMPAFTVSGDCEMDGLKCVKSKNYANTYGDSQSCTISKEFGEIQVEAFSTERSWDTLTVNGRKFSGTSGPHEVVPTTDIVWRSDSSVVAGGWRICQKETAPPPASPVTPSPTPSPPAATPRPTPYPTPYPTPYPTPY
;
A
#
# COMPACT_ATOMS: atom_id res chain seq x y z
N PHE A 1 8.91 -1.96 0.45
CA PHE A 1 8.05 -1.05 -0.32
C PHE A 1 8.62 -0.88 -1.70
N SER A 2 7.80 -0.94 -2.74
CA SER A 2 8.15 -0.47 -4.07
C SER A 2 7.86 1.03 -4.16
N GLY A 3 8.91 1.86 -4.09
CA GLY A 3 8.83 3.32 -4.27
C GLY A 3 9.34 4.16 -3.08
N PRO A 4 9.36 5.51 -3.22
CA PRO A 4 9.98 6.43 -2.26
C PRO A 4 9.18 6.64 -0.96
N ARG A 5 8.17 5.80 -0.68
CA ARG A 5 7.18 6.00 0.38
C ARG A 5 6.92 4.70 1.13
N ALA A 6 6.78 4.82 2.45
CA ALA A 6 6.41 3.76 3.37
C ALA A 6 5.05 4.05 4.02
N GLN A 7 4.26 3.02 4.32
CA GLN A 7 3.11 3.10 5.21
C GLN A 7 3.45 2.42 6.53
N LEU A 8 3.30 3.15 7.63
CA LEU A 8 3.43 2.61 8.98
C LEU A 8 2.12 1.95 9.41
N SER A 9 2.23 0.83 10.12
CA SER A 9 1.11 -0.01 10.51
C SER A 9 0.21 0.67 11.53
N ARG A 10 -0.92 1.20 11.07
CA ARG A 10 -2.03 1.63 11.94
C ARG A 10 -2.56 0.50 12.82
N GLY A 11 -2.48 -0.74 12.34
CA GLY A 11 -2.84 -1.91 13.13
C GLY A 11 -1.88 -2.09 14.30
N PHE A 12 -0.58 -2.16 14.03
CA PHE A 12 0.42 -2.25 15.09
C PHE A 12 0.28 -1.11 16.11
N SER A 13 0.05 0.13 15.65
CA SER A 13 -0.22 1.26 16.54
C SER A 13 -1.43 1.02 17.45
N ALA A 14 -2.57 0.57 16.89
CA ALA A 14 -3.77 0.31 17.68
C ALA A 14 -3.58 -0.86 18.68
N SER A 15 -2.78 -1.87 18.35
CA SER A 15 -2.52 -3.01 19.25
C SER A 15 -1.45 -2.74 20.31
N CYS A 16 -0.48 -1.86 20.04
CA CYS A 16 0.72 -1.71 20.86
C CYS A 16 0.84 -0.35 21.57
N ALA A 17 0.13 0.69 21.13
CA ALA A 17 0.09 1.94 21.88
C ALA A 17 -0.67 1.74 23.20
N LYS A 18 -0.30 2.48 24.25
CA LYS A 18 -0.88 2.39 25.60
C LYS A 18 -2.32 2.95 25.64
N THR A 19 -3.25 2.24 25.01
CA THR A 19 -4.66 2.58 24.79
C THR A 19 -5.50 1.31 24.63
N ASN A 20 -6.84 1.44 24.57
CA ASN A 20 -7.75 0.30 24.42
C ASN A 20 -7.92 -0.14 22.94
N GLY A 21 -6.97 0.21 22.07
CA GLY A 21 -7.03 -0.06 20.63
C GLY A 21 -8.31 0.49 20.01
N CYS A 22 -9.22 -0.39 19.60
CA CYS A 22 -10.53 -0.02 19.06
C CYS A 22 -11.44 0.70 20.07
N GLY A 23 -11.15 0.63 21.38
CA GLY A 23 -11.87 1.40 22.40
C GLY A 23 -11.51 2.89 22.47
N GLY A 24 -10.66 3.37 21.55
CA GLY A 24 -10.23 4.76 21.47
C GLY A 24 -8.88 5.02 22.15
N GLY A 25 -8.33 6.19 21.88
CA GLY A 25 -7.02 6.61 22.35
C GLY A 25 -6.67 8.02 21.89
N LEU A 26 -5.54 8.52 22.37
CA LEU A 26 -5.01 9.84 22.02
C LEU A 26 -3.77 9.69 21.12
N ALA A 27 -3.62 10.60 20.15
CA ALA A 27 -2.50 10.60 19.20
C ALA A 27 -1.13 10.57 19.89
N ARG A 28 -0.99 11.24 21.05
CA ARG A 28 0.23 11.23 21.87
C ARG A 28 0.76 9.86 22.25
N HIS A 29 -0.11 8.85 22.37
CA HIS A 29 0.32 7.50 22.70
C HIS A 29 1.00 6.81 21.51
N VAL A 30 0.58 7.14 20.29
CA VAL A 30 1.24 6.71 19.06
C VAL A 30 2.59 7.41 18.92
N TYR A 31 2.69 8.70 19.23
CA TYR A 31 3.97 9.42 19.19
C TYR A 31 4.97 8.90 20.24
N SER A 32 4.47 8.56 21.43
CA SER A 32 5.26 7.87 22.45
C SER A 32 5.72 6.48 21.98
N LEU A 33 4.87 5.74 21.29
CA LEU A 33 5.23 4.44 20.69
C LEU A 33 6.31 4.61 19.62
N MET A 34 6.15 5.60 18.72
CA MET A 34 7.12 5.93 17.67
C MET A 34 8.49 6.23 18.25
N GLN A 35 8.57 7.01 19.34
CA GLN A 35 9.83 7.34 19.98
C GLN A 35 10.48 6.15 20.68
N ASN A 36 9.70 5.43 21.50
CA ASN A 36 10.28 4.47 22.45
C ASN A 36 10.45 3.07 21.88
N GLN A 37 9.59 2.69 20.92
CA GLN A 37 9.58 1.34 20.36
C GLN A 37 9.70 1.35 18.84
N GLY A 38 9.19 2.39 18.17
CA GLY A 38 9.02 2.44 16.72
C GLY A 38 7.78 1.70 16.25
N ILE A 39 7.38 1.99 15.00
CA ILE A 39 6.23 1.37 14.35
C ILE A 39 6.73 0.59 13.13
N VAL A 40 6.23 -0.63 12.95
CA VAL A 40 6.53 -1.44 11.78
C VAL A 40 5.73 -1.00 10.56
N THR A 41 6.15 -1.44 9.39
CA THR A 41 5.42 -1.23 8.13
C THR A 41 4.07 -1.95 8.13
N GLY A 42 3.08 -1.35 7.47
CA GLY A 42 1.76 -1.95 7.33
C GLY A 42 0.72 -1.02 6.74
N GLY A 43 0.20 -1.39 5.58
CA GLY A 43 -1.01 -0.83 4.97
C GLY A 43 -1.89 -1.98 4.51
N THR A 44 -2.13 -2.07 3.20
CA THR A 44 -2.59 -3.32 2.56
C THR A 44 -1.52 -4.41 2.64
N ASN A 45 -0.24 -4.02 2.60
CA ASN A 45 0.94 -4.91 2.68
C ASN A 45 1.94 -4.38 3.71
N GLY A 46 2.86 -5.22 4.18
CA GLY A 46 3.94 -4.86 5.12
C GLY A 46 4.16 -5.92 6.20
N CYS A 47 4.99 -5.61 7.19
CA CYS A 47 5.22 -6.49 8.34
C CYS A 47 3.91 -6.82 9.07
N LYS A 48 3.06 -5.81 9.28
CA LYS A 48 1.73 -5.95 9.88
C LYS A 48 0.68 -5.13 9.14
N PRO A 49 0.02 -5.70 8.10
CA PRO A 49 -1.13 -5.09 7.47
C PRO A 49 -2.26 -4.79 8.47
N TYR A 50 -3.18 -3.92 8.09
CA TYR A 50 -4.36 -3.67 8.92
C TYR A 50 -5.29 -4.89 8.91
N TRP A 51 -5.78 -5.30 10.08
CA TRP A 51 -6.68 -6.46 10.22
C TRP A 51 -8.14 -6.15 9.90
N GLY A 52 -8.54 -4.86 9.92
CA GLY A 52 -9.90 -4.47 9.57
C GLY A 52 -10.17 -4.70 8.08
N ILE A 53 -11.35 -5.20 7.77
CA ILE A 53 -11.83 -5.44 6.39
C ILE A 53 -12.91 -4.42 6.04
N GLY A 54 -12.90 -3.90 4.82
CA GLY A 54 -13.84 -2.86 4.38
C GLY A 54 -13.37 -1.45 4.73
N GLU A 55 -14.27 -0.49 4.59
CA GLU A 55 -14.01 0.92 4.84
C GLU A 55 -14.35 1.32 6.29
N GLY A 56 -13.82 2.44 6.76
CA GLY A 56 -14.07 2.89 8.14
C GLY A 56 -15.55 3.05 8.48
N THR A 57 -16.40 3.38 7.48
CA THR A 57 -17.85 3.46 7.63
C THR A 57 -18.53 2.13 7.95
N ASP A 58 -17.94 1.01 7.54
CA ASP A 58 -18.49 -0.33 7.75
C ASP A 58 -18.38 -0.78 9.21
N HIS A 59 -17.62 -0.03 10.02
CA HIS A 59 -17.30 -0.37 11.40
C HIS A 59 -17.99 0.51 12.44
N PHE A 60 -18.87 1.45 12.03
CA PHE A 60 -19.57 2.34 12.97
C PHE A 60 -20.52 1.63 13.94
N GLN A 61 -20.95 0.40 13.60
CA GLN A 61 -21.82 -0.42 14.45
C GLN A 61 -21.12 -1.68 14.98
N GLY A 62 -19.81 -1.84 14.72
CA GLY A 62 -19.04 -3.01 15.12
C GLY A 62 -18.32 -2.83 16.46
N GLY A 63 -18.43 -3.81 17.35
CA GLY A 63 -17.72 -3.86 18.64
C GLY A 63 -16.42 -4.67 18.61
N ALA A 64 -15.59 -4.48 17.58
CA ALA A 64 -14.34 -5.25 17.45
C ALA A 64 -13.29 -4.78 18.48
N THR A 65 -12.50 -5.72 18.99
CA THR A 65 -11.31 -5.41 19.80
C THR A 65 -10.07 -5.41 18.94
N ALA A 66 -9.10 -4.56 19.28
CA ALA A 66 -7.79 -4.68 18.67
C ALA A 66 -7.14 -6.00 19.13
N PRO A 67 -6.50 -6.76 18.23
CA PRO A 67 -5.75 -7.94 18.61
C PRO A 67 -4.57 -7.55 19.53
N PRO A 68 -4.01 -8.49 20.31
CA PRO A 68 -2.83 -8.25 21.12
C PRO A 68 -1.65 -7.69 20.30
N CYS A 69 -0.79 -6.89 20.94
CA CYS A 69 0.43 -6.38 20.32
C CYS A 69 1.28 -7.54 19.76
N PRO A 70 1.52 -7.60 18.43
CA PRO A 70 2.16 -8.75 17.82
C PRO A 70 3.68 -8.77 18.10
N SER A 71 4.26 -9.97 18.10
CA SER A 71 5.70 -10.21 18.29
C SER A 71 6.46 -10.61 17.02
N VAL A 72 5.76 -10.96 15.94
CA VAL A 72 6.32 -11.42 14.66
C VAL A 72 5.59 -10.78 13.50
N CYS A 73 6.25 -10.55 12.35
CA CYS A 73 5.59 -10.07 11.12
C CYS A 73 4.67 -11.14 10.51
N GLU A 74 3.90 -10.78 9.47
CA GLU A 74 3.15 -11.75 8.67
C GLU A 74 4.06 -12.79 8.01
N PRO A 75 3.60 -14.05 7.84
CA PRO A 75 4.35 -15.08 7.14
C PRO A 75 4.80 -14.64 5.74
N GLY A 76 6.05 -14.96 5.39
CA GLY A 76 6.63 -14.59 4.10
C GLY A 76 7.14 -13.15 4.00
N TYR A 77 6.98 -12.33 5.06
CA TYR A 77 7.60 -11.02 5.10
C TYR A 77 9.11 -11.11 5.38
N GLU A 78 9.90 -10.36 4.60
CA GLU A 78 11.37 -10.51 4.54
C GLU A 78 12.10 -10.16 5.84
N ARG A 79 11.50 -9.36 6.72
CA ARG A 79 12.15 -8.88 7.96
C ARG A 79 11.49 -9.44 9.21
N SER A 80 12.32 -9.58 10.25
CA SER A 80 11.81 -9.71 11.60
C SER A 80 11.06 -8.44 12.02
N LEU A 81 10.14 -8.57 12.99
CA LEU A 81 9.41 -7.42 13.54
C LEU A 81 10.38 -6.38 14.10
N ALA A 82 11.42 -6.80 14.81
CA ALA A 82 12.42 -5.91 15.38
C ALA A 82 13.19 -5.13 14.31
N SER A 83 13.56 -5.79 13.20
CA SER A 83 14.28 -5.17 12.09
C SER A 83 13.40 -4.28 11.21
N ASP A 84 12.08 -4.31 11.37
CA ASP A 84 11.12 -3.54 10.59
C ASP A 84 10.67 -2.23 11.27
N LYS A 85 11.12 -1.96 12.51
CA LYS A 85 10.64 -0.82 13.29
C LYS A 85 11.23 0.50 12.82
N PHE A 86 10.36 1.46 12.52
CA PHE A 86 10.69 2.86 12.27
C PHE A 86 10.60 3.63 13.59
N VAL A 87 11.74 3.82 14.24
CA VAL A 87 11.86 4.55 15.51
C VAL A 87 12.10 6.02 15.23
N ALA A 88 11.28 6.89 15.80
CA ALA A 88 11.36 8.34 15.60
C ALA A 88 11.71 9.06 16.92
N PRO A 89 13.00 9.11 17.32
CA PRO A 89 13.50 9.94 18.41
C PRO A 89 12.98 11.37 18.30
N GLY A 90 12.55 11.94 19.43
CA GLY A 90 11.98 13.28 19.51
C GLY A 90 10.47 13.36 19.29
N ALA A 91 9.85 12.33 18.70
CA ALA A 91 8.39 12.26 18.53
C ALA A 91 7.63 12.40 19.87
N GLY A 92 8.19 11.88 20.96
CA GLY A 92 7.66 11.96 22.32
C GLY A 92 7.75 13.35 22.95
N GLY A 93 8.49 14.29 22.35
CA GLY A 93 8.49 15.71 22.71
C GLY A 93 7.26 16.47 22.17
N TYR A 94 6.16 15.75 21.92
CA TYR A 94 4.93 16.33 21.40
C TYR A 94 4.35 17.36 22.38
N ARG A 95 3.56 18.28 21.83
CA ARG A 95 2.81 19.29 22.58
C ARG A 95 1.34 19.17 22.26
N GLU A 96 0.55 18.84 23.28
CA GLU A 96 -0.91 18.84 23.20
C GLU A 96 -1.45 20.24 23.51
N ILE A 97 -2.32 20.74 22.65
CA ILE A 97 -3.04 22.00 22.83
C ILE A 97 -4.52 21.67 22.90
N TRP A 98 -5.03 21.44 24.11
CA TRP A 98 -6.42 21.12 24.38
C TRP A 98 -6.95 21.97 25.55
N PRO A 99 -8.04 22.74 25.37
CA PRO A 99 -8.71 22.98 24.10
C PRO A 99 -7.81 23.80 23.17
N THR A 100 -8.05 23.71 21.86
CA THR A 100 -7.36 24.58 20.91
C THR A 100 -7.69 26.05 21.17
N ASN A 101 -6.84 26.93 20.66
CA ASN A 101 -7.03 28.37 20.72
C ASN A 101 -6.38 29.04 19.50
N ALA A 102 -6.49 30.37 19.41
CA ALA A 102 -5.92 31.13 18.30
C ALA A 102 -4.41 30.89 18.13
N GLN A 103 -3.65 30.85 19.23
CA GLN A 103 -2.21 30.57 19.18
C GLN A 103 -1.92 29.12 18.74
N GLY A 104 -2.70 28.16 19.22
CA GLY A 104 -2.58 26.76 18.80
C GLY A 104 -2.78 26.58 17.30
N ASN A 105 -3.72 27.31 16.71
CA ASN A 105 -3.92 27.33 15.26
C ASN A 105 -2.74 27.97 14.51
N VAL A 106 -2.11 29.02 15.04
CA VAL A 106 -0.89 29.62 14.47
C VAL A 106 0.27 28.62 14.52
N ASP A 107 0.45 27.98 15.67
CA ASP A 107 1.51 27.01 15.89
C ASP A 107 1.36 25.78 14.99
N ALA A 108 0.13 25.29 14.81
CA ALA A 108 -0.18 24.20 13.88
C ALA A 108 0.17 24.56 12.44
N LYS A 109 -0.18 25.78 11.97
CA LYS A 109 0.20 26.25 10.63
C LYS A 109 1.73 26.32 10.48
N SER A 110 2.41 26.90 11.45
CA SER A 110 3.88 27.01 11.46
C SER A 110 4.57 25.64 11.39
N TYR A 111 4.07 24.68 12.18
CA TYR A 111 4.51 23.30 12.15
C TYR A 111 4.30 22.69 10.76
N MET A 112 3.09 22.81 10.20
CA MET A 112 2.76 22.19 8.92
C MET A 112 3.57 22.73 7.75
N VAL A 113 3.89 24.03 7.74
CA VAL A 113 4.79 24.64 6.73
C VAL A 113 6.17 23.99 6.74
N SER A 114 6.70 23.67 7.92
CA SER A 114 8.09 23.23 8.09
C SER A 114 8.26 21.71 8.16
N LYS A 115 7.24 20.99 8.62
CA LYS A 115 7.32 19.55 8.97
C LYS A 115 6.28 18.68 8.28
N GLY A 116 5.21 19.26 7.72
CA GLY A 116 4.16 18.53 7.00
C GLY A 116 2.90 18.24 7.82
N PRO A 117 2.09 17.23 7.42
CA PRO A 117 0.76 16.99 7.99
C PRO A 117 0.73 16.80 9.51
N LEU A 118 -0.39 17.17 10.12
CA LEU A 118 -0.52 17.22 11.58
C LEU A 118 -1.85 16.65 12.08
N SER A 119 -1.82 15.91 13.19
CA SER A 119 -3.02 15.33 13.81
C SER A 119 -3.83 16.37 14.59
N PHE A 120 -5.16 16.30 14.51
CA PHE A 120 -6.07 17.12 15.30
C PHE A 120 -7.39 16.41 15.60
N GLY A 121 -8.00 16.77 16.72
CA GLY A 121 -9.31 16.27 17.12
C GLY A 121 -10.47 17.09 16.55
N ILE A 122 -11.58 16.40 16.33
CA ILE A 122 -12.90 16.99 16.06
C ILE A 122 -13.99 16.22 16.81
N TYR A 123 -15.18 16.84 16.87
CA TYR A 123 -16.40 16.11 17.22
C TYR A 123 -17.15 15.67 15.96
N ALA A 124 -16.99 14.40 15.60
CA ALA A 124 -17.73 13.74 14.55
C ALA A 124 -19.15 13.41 15.03
N ASN A 125 -20.09 14.32 14.77
CA ASN A 125 -21.52 14.14 15.00
C ASN A 125 -22.22 13.56 13.76
N SER A 126 -23.52 13.28 13.87
CA SER A 126 -24.31 12.75 12.74
C SER A 126 -24.25 13.63 11.47
N PRO A 127 -24.33 14.97 11.55
CA PRO A 127 -24.08 15.84 10.39
C PRO A 127 -22.70 15.64 9.75
N PHE A 128 -21.63 15.51 10.55
CA PHE A 128 -20.30 15.25 10.02
C PHE A 128 -20.23 13.89 9.32
N MET A 129 -20.88 12.85 9.86
CA MET A 129 -20.94 11.54 9.21
C MET A 129 -21.56 11.61 7.81
N GLY A 130 -22.52 12.50 7.59
CA GLY A 130 -23.14 12.77 6.29
C GLY A 130 -22.45 13.84 5.42
N TYR A 131 -21.28 14.34 5.82
CA TYR A 131 -20.56 15.36 5.07
C TYR A 131 -20.17 14.87 3.66
N SER A 132 -20.44 15.69 2.66
CA SER A 132 -20.10 15.41 1.25
C SER A 132 -19.25 16.51 0.63
N SER A 133 -19.45 17.78 0.98
CA SER A 133 -18.70 18.92 0.44
C SER A 133 -18.88 20.20 1.26
N GLY A 134 -18.20 21.28 0.87
CA GLY A 134 -18.29 22.59 1.52
C GLY A 134 -17.30 22.75 2.68
N VAL A 135 -17.57 23.70 3.58
CA VAL A 135 -16.87 23.83 4.86
C VAL A 135 -17.85 23.40 5.94
N PHE A 136 -17.52 22.31 6.63
CA PHE A 136 -18.34 21.80 7.73
C PHE A 136 -18.26 22.72 8.94
N ASP A 137 -19.41 23.12 9.43
CA ASP A 137 -19.57 23.91 10.65
C ASP A 137 -20.87 23.49 11.35
N SER A 138 -20.73 22.85 12.51
CA SER A 138 -21.85 22.47 13.37
C SER A 138 -21.83 23.19 14.71
N GLY A 139 -21.14 24.34 14.80
CA GLY A 139 -20.91 25.06 16.05
C GLY A 139 -19.63 24.62 16.77
N CYS A 140 -18.98 25.60 17.39
CA CYS A 140 -17.68 25.47 18.04
C CYS A 140 -17.79 24.94 19.50
N GLY A 141 -16.68 24.50 20.09
CA GLY A 141 -16.60 24.21 21.53
C GLY A 141 -17.08 22.81 21.95
N SER A 142 -17.04 21.85 21.03
CA SER A 142 -17.34 20.43 21.33
C SER A 142 -16.13 19.72 21.94
N ASN A 143 -16.37 18.58 22.61
CA ASN A 143 -15.29 17.67 23.01
C ASN A 143 -14.95 16.72 21.85
N PRO A 144 -13.68 16.38 21.63
CA PRO A 144 -13.31 15.45 20.57
C PRO A 144 -13.86 14.04 20.81
N ASN A 145 -14.24 13.38 19.72
CA ASN A 145 -14.48 11.94 19.69
C ASN A 145 -13.82 11.27 18.48
N HIS A 146 -13.17 12.03 17.61
CA HIS A 146 -12.57 11.55 16.37
C HIS A 146 -11.29 12.30 16.06
N GLU A 147 -10.24 11.56 15.70
CA GLU A 147 -8.92 12.09 15.37
C GLU A 147 -8.68 12.01 13.86
N VAL A 148 -8.18 13.10 13.29
CA VAL A 148 -8.02 13.30 11.85
C VAL A 148 -6.69 13.98 11.55
N VAL A 149 -6.30 14.05 10.27
CA VAL A 149 -5.02 14.65 9.87
C VAL A 149 -5.26 15.90 9.03
N ALA A 150 -4.73 17.03 9.47
CA ALA A 150 -4.68 18.26 8.70
C ALA A 150 -3.58 18.17 7.63
N ILE A 151 -3.93 18.53 6.40
CA ILE A 151 -3.02 18.58 5.25
C ILE A 151 -2.96 19.97 4.60
N GLY A 152 -3.78 20.90 5.04
CA GLY A 152 -3.74 22.30 4.61
C GLY A 152 -4.80 23.14 5.30
N TRP A 153 -4.90 24.41 4.91
CA TRP A 153 -5.92 25.33 5.40
C TRP A 153 -6.26 26.37 4.34
N GLY A 154 -7.44 26.99 4.49
CA GLY A 154 -7.84 28.19 3.79
C GLY A 154 -8.01 29.36 4.77
N SER A 155 -8.69 30.41 4.31
CA SER A 155 -8.92 31.62 5.10
C SER A 155 -9.71 31.37 6.39
N ASN A 156 -10.67 30.43 6.34
CA ASN A 156 -11.60 30.14 7.44
C ASN A 156 -11.81 28.63 7.69
N TYR A 157 -11.00 27.76 7.08
CA TYR A 157 -11.16 26.31 7.21
C TYR A 157 -9.82 25.57 7.29
N TRP A 158 -9.85 24.37 7.86
CA TRP A 158 -8.79 23.37 7.76
C TRP A 158 -9.17 22.30 6.75
N LEU A 159 -8.23 21.91 5.88
CA LEU A 159 -8.35 20.78 4.97
C LEU A 159 -7.78 19.55 5.65
N GLY A 160 -8.60 18.53 5.84
CA GLY A 160 -8.21 17.29 6.50
C GLY A 160 -8.40 16.05 5.62
N LEU A 161 -7.69 14.99 6.01
CA LEU A 161 -7.90 13.62 5.55
C LEU A 161 -8.62 12.82 6.64
N ASN A 162 -9.61 12.04 6.23
CA ASN A 162 -10.34 11.14 7.10
C ASN A 162 -9.89 9.69 6.89
N SER A 163 -10.36 8.79 7.74
CA SER A 163 -10.06 7.35 7.75
C SER A 163 -11.27 6.49 7.38
N TRP A 164 -12.25 7.07 6.67
CA TRP A 164 -13.54 6.45 6.33
C TRP A 164 -13.69 6.11 4.84
N GLY A 165 -12.57 5.97 4.14
CA GLY A 165 -12.55 5.59 2.74
C GLY A 165 -12.73 6.76 1.77
N THR A 166 -12.43 6.49 0.50
CA THR A 166 -12.48 7.51 -0.56
C THR A 166 -13.89 7.82 -1.03
N GLY A 167 -14.88 6.97 -0.74
CA GLY A 167 -16.29 7.23 -1.06
C GLY A 167 -16.95 8.29 -0.17
N TRP A 168 -16.31 8.68 0.95
CA TRP A 168 -16.85 9.64 1.90
C TRP A 168 -16.30 11.06 1.66
N GLY A 169 -17.13 12.09 1.83
CA GLY A 169 -16.69 13.50 1.75
C GLY A 169 -16.06 13.87 0.40
N LEU A 170 -14.96 14.62 0.46
CA LEU A 170 -14.17 15.06 -0.69
C LEU A 170 -13.13 14.00 -1.06
N ALA A 171 -13.57 12.87 -1.60
CA ALA A 171 -12.71 11.73 -1.94
C ALA A 171 -11.88 11.20 -0.74
N GLY A 172 -12.49 11.12 0.44
CA GLY A 172 -11.87 10.79 1.73
C GLY A 172 -11.32 12.00 2.49
N GLY A 173 -11.33 13.19 1.88
CA GLY A 173 -10.98 14.45 2.52
C GLY A 173 -12.20 15.23 3.02
N PHE A 174 -11.95 16.31 3.76
CA PHE A 174 -13.00 17.21 4.22
C PHE A 174 -12.45 18.61 4.52
N LYS A 175 -13.34 19.60 4.65
CA LYS A 175 -13.00 20.91 5.20
C LYS A 175 -13.85 21.17 6.43
N VAL A 176 -13.24 21.65 7.52
CA VAL A 176 -13.95 22.09 8.74
C VAL A 176 -13.65 23.55 9.03
N ALA A 177 -14.61 24.28 9.57
CA ALA A 177 -14.38 25.62 10.09
C ALA A 177 -13.29 25.60 11.17
N THR A 178 -12.48 26.67 11.24
CA THR A 178 -11.33 26.72 12.16
C THR A 178 -11.68 26.45 13.62
N CYS A 179 -12.89 26.81 14.06
CA CYS A 179 -13.33 26.61 15.43
C CYS A 179 -13.83 25.19 15.78
N ILE A 180 -13.99 24.32 14.78
CA ILE A 180 -14.41 22.92 14.96
C ILE A 180 -13.24 22.06 15.44
N VAL A 181 -12.00 22.49 15.18
CA VAL A 181 -10.81 21.87 15.76
C VAL A 181 -10.94 21.92 17.28
N THR A 182 -10.84 20.78 17.94
CA THR A 182 -10.94 20.70 19.40
C THR A 182 -9.59 20.79 20.07
N ASP A 183 -8.57 20.23 19.42
CA ASP A 183 -7.21 20.14 19.94
C ASP A 183 -6.19 19.91 18.82
N TRP A 184 -4.93 20.22 19.12
CA TRP A 184 -3.78 19.89 18.27
C TRP A 184 -2.82 19.00 19.04
N THR A 185 -2.35 17.92 18.44
CA THR A 185 -1.20 17.16 18.96
C THR A 185 0.02 17.44 18.09
N ILE A 186 0.75 18.51 18.39
CA ILE A 186 1.95 18.91 17.64
C ILE A 186 3.08 17.94 17.94
N LEU A 187 3.50 17.18 16.93
CA LEU A 187 4.59 16.21 17.04
C LEU A 187 5.90 16.93 17.37
N GLY A 188 6.72 16.33 18.25
CA GLY A 188 8.02 16.90 18.61
C GLY A 188 9.00 16.92 17.43
N ASP A 189 10.11 17.66 17.59
CA ASP A 189 11.16 17.69 16.59
C ASP A 189 11.84 16.33 16.47
N LEU A 190 11.69 15.71 15.30
CA LEU A 190 12.34 14.44 15.02
C LEU A 190 13.86 14.63 14.92
N THR A 191 14.61 13.87 15.70
CA THR A 191 16.08 13.94 15.73
C THR A 191 16.75 12.75 15.04
N ALA A 192 15.97 11.76 14.58
CA ALA A 192 16.51 10.71 13.72
C ALA A 192 16.86 11.23 12.33
N SER A 193 18.07 10.92 11.89
CA SER A 193 18.44 10.96 10.47
C SER A 193 17.72 9.83 9.73
N ASN A 194 17.27 10.11 8.51
CA ASN A 194 16.67 9.11 7.61
C ASN A 194 17.57 7.88 7.37
N SER A 195 18.88 7.99 7.62
CA SER A 195 19.85 6.90 7.54
C SER A 195 19.64 5.79 8.58
N ASN A 196 18.90 6.05 9.66
CA ASN A 196 18.65 5.08 10.73
C ASN A 196 17.38 4.26 10.52
N TYR A 197 16.58 4.61 9.50
CA TYR A 197 15.37 3.86 9.20
C TYR A 197 15.69 2.58 8.45
N PRO A 198 14.98 1.49 8.77
CA PRO A 198 15.13 0.25 8.03
C PRO A 198 14.93 0.49 6.52
N SER A 199 15.86 0.01 5.69
CA SER A 199 15.74 0.09 4.23
C SER A 199 14.41 -0.53 3.79
N LEU A 200 13.73 0.05 2.81
CA LEU A 200 12.44 -0.48 2.39
C LEU A 200 12.69 -1.90 1.82
N PRO A 201 11.91 -2.93 2.18
CA PRO A 201 12.06 -4.26 1.57
C PRO A 201 11.92 -4.11 0.04
N GLY A 202 12.92 -4.57 -0.71
CA GLY A 202 13.07 -4.30 -2.15
C GLY A 202 13.91 -3.06 -2.54
N SER A 203 14.59 -2.37 -1.61
CA SER A 203 15.39 -1.17 -1.87
C SER A 203 16.91 -1.33 -1.67
N GLY A 204 17.48 -2.50 -1.98
CA GLY A 204 18.94 -2.64 -2.03
C GLY A 204 19.55 -1.70 -3.09
N PRO A 205 20.86 -1.34 -2.99
CA PRO A 205 21.57 -0.74 -4.12
C PRO A 205 21.39 -1.66 -5.33
N PRO A 206 21.33 -1.13 -6.57
CA PRO A 206 21.28 -1.99 -7.74
C PRO A 206 22.53 -2.87 -7.71
N VAL A 207 22.35 -4.16 -7.47
CA VAL A 207 23.33 -5.16 -7.87
C VAL A 207 23.62 -4.85 -9.34
N PRO A 208 24.88 -4.74 -9.79
CA PRO A 208 25.17 -4.56 -11.21
C PRO A 208 24.43 -5.67 -11.94
N THR A 209 23.38 -5.26 -12.64
CA THR A 209 22.37 -6.17 -13.14
C THR A 209 23.03 -6.92 -14.30
N PRO A 210 23.13 -8.26 -14.27
CA PRO A 210 23.18 -8.98 -15.53
C PRO A 210 21.96 -8.53 -16.31
N ALA A 211 22.13 -8.17 -17.59
CA ALA A 211 21.13 -7.53 -18.44
C ALA A 211 19.69 -7.95 -18.09
N PRO A 212 18.75 -6.98 -17.97
CA PRO A 212 17.43 -7.24 -17.41
C PRO A 212 16.78 -8.44 -18.09
N VAL A 213 16.46 -9.47 -17.31
CA VAL A 213 15.43 -10.41 -17.73
C VAL A 213 14.16 -9.58 -17.81
N PRO A 214 13.51 -9.48 -18.99
CA PRO A 214 12.38 -8.60 -19.18
C PRO A 214 11.29 -8.93 -18.17
N THR A 215 10.81 -7.90 -17.48
CA THR A 215 9.58 -7.96 -16.70
C THR A 215 8.50 -8.51 -17.62
N PRO A 216 7.66 -9.48 -17.19
CA PRO A 216 6.60 -10.01 -18.04
C PRO A 216 5.60 -8.87 -18.30
N MET A 217 5.81 -8.16 -19.40
CA MET A 217 4.79 -7.32 -19.99
C MET A 217 3.66 -8.25 -20.46
N PRO A 218 2.39 -7.79 -20.42
CA PRO A 218 1.37 -8.48 -21.17
C PRO A 218 1.87 -8.61 -22.61
N ALA A 219 1.76 -9.81 -23.19
CA ALA A 219 2.21 -10.05 -24.56
C ALA A 219 1.48 -9.18 -25.59
N PHE A 220 0.37 -8.56 -25.18
CA PHE A 220 -0.53 -7.75 -25.98
C PHE A 220 -0.54 -6.28 -25.56
N THR A 221 -1.05 -5.44 -26.47
CA THR A 221 -1.24 -4.01 -26.24
C THR A 221 -2.72 -3.64 -26.36
N VAL A 222 -3.13 -2.55 -25.70
CA VAL A 222 -4.48 -1.99 -25.75
C VAL A 222 -4.38 -0.51 -26.09
N SER A 223 -5.19 -0.03 -27.03
CA SER A 223 -5.27 1.38 -27.42
C SER A 223 -6.72 1.80 -27.66
N GLY A 224 -7.03 3.08 -27.44
CA GLY A 224 -8.40 3.62 -27.57
C GLY A 224 -9.23 3.47 -26.30
N ASP A 225 -10.55 3.36 -26.45
CA ASP A 225 -11.55 3.39 -25.37
C ASP A 225 -11.77 2.01 -24.71
N CYS A 226 -10.69 1.30 -24.38
CA CYS A 226 -10.74 0.09 -23.57
C CYS A 226 -9.81 0.20 -22.36
N GLU A 227 -10.18 -0.49 -21.29
CA GLU A 227 -9.44 -0.48 -20.04
C GLU A 227 -8.78 -1.84 -19.81
N MET A 228 -7.51 -1.82 -19.45
CA MET A 228 -6.82 -3.00 -18.95
C MET A 228 -7.33 -3.33 -17.55
N ASP A 229 -7.56 -4.61 -17.28
CA ASP A 229 -7.98 -5.11 -15.97
C ASP A 229 -7.00 -6.22 -15.53
N GLY A 230 -5.95 -5.81 -14.80
CA GLY A 230 -4.81 -6.67 -14.50
C GLY A 230 -3.90 -6.93 -15.71
N LEU A 231 -3.14 -8.03 -15.68
CA LEU A 231 -2.20 -8.42 -16.75
C LEU A 231 -2.81 -9.32 -17.82
N LYS A 232 -4.02 -9.84 -17.59
CA LYS A 232 -4.63 -10.88 -18.44
C LYS A 232 -5.98 -10.49 -19.02
N CYS A 233 -6.59 -9.36 -18.62
CA CYS A 233 -7.96 -9.03 -19.03
C CYS A 233 -8.08 -7.62 -19.61
N VAL A 234 -9.05 -7.45 -20.49
CA VAL A 234 -9.44 -6.17 -21.10
C VAL A 234 -10.95 -6.06 -21.08
N LYS A 235 -11.44 -4.85 -20.82
CA LYS A 235 -12.87 -4.54 -20.74
C LYS A 235 -13.22 -3.28 -21.51
N SER A 236 -14.49 -3.17 -21.90
CA SER A 236 -15.05 -1.91 -22.42
C SER A 236 -14.96 -0.81 -21.36
N LYS A 237 -14.74 0.43 -21.79
CA LYS A 237 -14.73 1.60 -20.90
C LYS A 237 -16.00 1.66 -20.04
N ASN A 238 -15.84 2.00 -18.76
CA ASN A 238 -16.89 2.05 -17.73
C ASN A 238 -17.51 0.69 -17.31
N TYR A 239 -17.04 -0.45 -17.80
CA TYR A 239 -17.48 -1.76 -17.29
C TYR A 239 -17.22 -1.87 -15.77
N ALA A 240 -18.16 -2.32 -14.93
CA ALA A 240 -19.37 -3.11 -15.22
C ALA A 240 -20.69 -2.30 -15.38
N ASN A 241 -20.59 -1.02 -15.71
CA ASN A 241 -21.74 -0.22 -16.16
C ASN A 241 -21.84 -0.23 -17.69
N THR A 242 -22.64 0.67 -18.26
CA THR A 242 -22.77 0.78 -19.71
C THR A 242 -21.54 1.43 -20.35
N TYR A 243 -21.12 0.88 -21.51
CA TYR A 243 -20.19 1.60 -22.39
C TYR A 243 -20.88 2.83 -22.99
N GLY A 244 -20.12 3.67 -23.70
CA GLY A 244 -20.64 4.88 -24.35
C GLY A 244 -20.73 4.77 -25.86
N ASP A 245 -21.43 5.73 -26.47
CA ASP A 245 -21.56 5.86 -27.92
C ASP A 245 -20.20 6.19 -28.58
N SER A 246 -20.02 5.73 -29.82
CA SER A 246 -18.89 6.02 -30.71
C SER A 246 -17.52 5.68 -30.12
N GLN A 247 -17.46 4.74 -29.19
CA GLN A 247 -16.22 4.25 -28.60
C GLN A 247 -15.54 3.29 -29.55
N SER A 248 -14.21 3.34 -29.59
CA SER A 248 -13.44 2.33 -30.31
C SER A 248 -12.12 2.04 -29.64
N CYS A 249 -11.71 0.79 -29.69
CA CYS A 249 -10.42 0.37 -29.17
C CYS A 249 -9.86 -0.80 -29.98
N THR A 250 -8.55 -0.99 -29.88
CA THR A 250 -7.82 -2.09 -30.51
C THR A 250 -7.00 -2.83 -29.45
N ILE A 251 -7.11 -4.15 -29.45
CA ILE A 251 -6.28 -5.05 -28.64
C ILE A 251 -5.43 -5.87 -29.60
N SER A 252 -4.11 -5.91 -29.41
CA SER A 252 -3.24 -6.59 -30.37
C SER A 252 -3.46 -8.11 -30.36
N LYS A 253 -3.22 -8.74 -31.52
CA LYS A 253 -3.44 -10.19 -31.72
C LYS A 253 -2.72 -11.10 -30.72
N GLU A 254 -1.68 -10.60 -30.07
CA GLU A 254 -0.91 -11.30 -29.03
C GLU A 254 -1.69 -11.50 -27.72
N PHE A 255 -2.98 -11.10 -27.68
CA PHE A 255 -3.87 -11.30 -26.53
C PHE A 255 -4.00 -12.77 -26.14
N GLY A 256 -3.78 -13.73 -27.04
CA GLY A 256 -3.89 -15.16 -26.72
C GLY A 256 -5.35 -15.64 -26.67
N GLU A 257 -5.56 -16.90 -26.29
CA GLU A 257 -6.89 -17.53 -26.33
C GLU A 257 -7.89 -16.78 -25.43
N ILE A 258 -9.01 -16.35 -26.02
CA ILE A 258 -10.00 -15.53 -25.34
C ILE A 258 -10.90 -16.40 -24.45
N GLN A 259 -10.95 -16.07 -23.16
CA GLN A 259 -12.01 -16.44 -22.24
C GLN A 259 -12.93 -15.24 -22.02
N VAL A 260 -14.18 -15.35 -22.44
CA VAL A 260 -15.18 -14.29 -22.23
C VAL A 260 -15.81 -14.48 -20.85
N GLU A 261 -15.70 -13.47 -20.00
CA GLU A 261 -16.35 -13.46 -18.68
C GLU A 261 -17.67 -12.72 -18.67
N ALA A 262 -17.76 -11.65 -19.47
CA ALA A 262 -18.99 -10.89 -19.66
C ALA A 262 -19.07 -10.40 -21.10
N PHE A 263 -20.27 -10.46 -21.68
CA PHE A 263 -20.52 -9.94 -23.01
C PHE A 263 -21.98 -9.51 -23.12
N SER A 264 -22.21 -8.20 -23.11
CA SER A 264 -23.53 -7.59 -23.23
C SER A 264 -23.39 -6.33 -24.07
N THR A 265 -23.63 -6.47 -25.37
CA THR A 265 -23.55 -5.37 -26.35
C THR A 265 -24.83 -5.26 -27.15
N GLU A 266 -25.08 -4.14 -27.81
CA GLU A 266 -26.17 -4.05 -28.77
C GLU A 266 -25.99 -5.07 -29.89
N ARG A 267 -27.06 -5.81 -30.19
CA ARG A 267 -27.03 -6.83 -31.24
C ARG A 267 -26.84 -6.17 -32.61
N SER A 268 -25.90 -6.69 -33.38
CA SER A 268 -25.60 -6.31 -34.77
C SER A 268 -24.90 -4.96 -35.01
N TRP A 269 -24.91 -4.04 -34.04
CA TRP A 269 -24.35 -2.69 -34.19
C TRP A 269 -23.05 -2.52 -33.42
N ASP A 270 -23.07 -2.89 -32.14
CA ASP A 270 -21.90 -2.79 -31.27
C ASP A 270 -21.09 -4.09 -31.28
N THR A 271 -19.96 -4.04 -31.96
CA THR A 271 -19.25 -5.25 -32.38
C THR A 271 -17.83 -5.32 -31.86
N LEU A 272 -17.51 -6.47 -31.24
CA LEU A 272 -16.15 -6.92 -31.02
C LEU A 272 -15.76 -7.81 -32.20
N THR A 273 -14.75 -7.41 -32.98
CA THR A 273 -14.30 -8.15 -34.15
C THR A 273 -13.05 -8.95 -33.81
N VAL A 274 -13.09 -10.26 -33.98
CA VAL A 274 -11.94 -11.17 -33.80
C VAL A 274 -11.79 -12.00 -35.07
N ASN A 275 -10.59 -12.01 -35.68
CA ASN A 275 -10.28 -12.76 -36.91
C ASN A 275 -11.26 -12.45 -38.06
N GLY A 276 -11.68 -11.20 -38.19
CA GLY A 276 -12.66 -10.76 -39.20
C GLY A 276 -14.12 -11.14 -38.89
N ARG A 277 -14.39 -11.89 -37.83
CA ARG A 277 -15.75 -12.22 -37.37
C ARG A 277 -16.22 -11.21 -36.34
N LYS A 278 -17.42 -10.65 -36.56
CA LYS A 278 -18.07 -9.72 -35.64
C LYS A 278 -18.90 -10.48 -34.60
N PHE A 279 -18.75 -10.11 -33.33
CA PHE A 279 -19.50 -10.61 -32.19
C PHE A 279 -20.30 -9.46 -31.57
N SER A 280 -21.56 -9.68 -31.26
CA SER A 280 -22.47 -8.71 -30.66
C SER A 280 -23.58 -9.41 -29.89
N GLY A 281 -24.33 -8.69 -29.04
CA GLY A 281 -25.37 -9.26 -28.20
C GLY A 281 -24.79 -9.89 -26.94
N THR A 282 -25.20 -11.12 -26.63
CA THR A 282 -24.84 -11.84 -25.38
C THR A 282 -23.85 -12.99 -25.60
N SER A 283 -23.29 -13.12 -26.81
CA SER A 283 -22.38 -14.21 -27.17
C SER A 283 -21.09 -13.65 -27.73
N GLY A 284 -20.05 -13.64 -26.89
CA GLY A 284 -18.71 -13.18 -27.24
C GLY A 284 -17.86 -14.25 -27.94
N PRO A 285 -16.61 -13.92 -28.28
CA PRO A 285 -15.65 -14.82 -28.89
C PRO A 285 -15.04 -15.80 -27.86
N HIS A 286 -15.79 -16.80 -27.42
CA HIS A 286 -15.26 -17.84 -26.52
C HIS A 286 -14.25 -18.74 -27.23
N GLU A 287 -13.10 -18.99 -26.59
CA GLU A 287 -12.05 -19.93 -27.02
C GLU A 287 -11.47 -19.64 -28.41
N VAL A 288 -11.50 -18.37 -28.81
CA VAL A 288 -10.90 -17.91 -30.07
C VAL A 288 -9.49 -17.40 -29.78
N VAL A 289 -8.51 -17.88 -30.55
CA VAL A 289 -7.16 -17.30 -30.58
C VAL A 289 -7.11 -16.21 -31.66
N PRO A 290 -6.84 -14.94 -31.31
CA PRO A 290 -6.71 -13.88 -32.30
C PRO A 290 -5.51 -14.11 -33.24
N THR A 291 -5.77 -14.06 -34.54
CA THR A 291 -4.78 -14.04 -35.62
C THR A 291 -4.56 -12.62 -36.16
N THR A 292 -5.51 -11.72 -35.91
CA THR A 292 -5.46 -10.29 -36.19
C THR A 292 -5.83 -9.51 -34.94
N ASP A 293 -5.56 -8.21 -34.92
CA ASP A 293 -5.98 -7.35 -33.83
C ASP A 293 -7.49 -7.46 -33.60
N ILE A 294 -7.86 -7.51 -32.33
CA ILE A 294 -9.25 -7.46 -31.88
C ILE A 294 -9.68 -6.00 -31.92
N VAL A 295 -10.82 -5.72 -32.55
CA VAL A 295 -11.33 -4.35 -32.70
C VAL A 295 -12.71 -4.23 -32.09
N TRP A 296 -12.85 -3.32 -31.13
CA TRP A 296 -14.15 -2.93 -30.56
C TRP A 296 -14.64 -1.63 -31.20
N ARG A 297 -15.94 -1.59 -31.53
CA ARG A 297 -16.64 -0.36 -31.94
C ARG A 297 -18.07 -0.37 -31.41
N SER A 298 -18.48 0.76 -30.80
CA SER A 298 -19.90 1.08 -30.61
C SER A 298 -20.38 2.11 -31.64
N ASP A 299 -21.67 2.07 -31.95
CA ASP A 299 -22.31 3.03 -32.84
C ASP A 299 -22.76 4.31 -32.08
N SER A 300 -23.63 5.13 -32.66
CA SER A 300 -24.07 6.40 -32.06
C SER A 300 -25.24 6.28 -31.06
N SER A 301 -25.70 5.07 -30.70
CA SER A 301 -26.85 4.88 -29.83
C SER A 301 -26.87 3.51 -29.12
N VAL A 302 -27.88 3.30 -28.26
CA VAL A 302 -28.22 2.01 -27.63
C VAL A 302 -27.03 1.27 -27.00
N VAL A 303 -26.75 1.61 -25.74
CA VAL A 303 -25.68 0.97 -24.97
C VAL A 303 -26.19 -0.19 -24.10
N ALA A 304 -25.32 -1.14 -23.80
CA ALA A 304 -25.57 -2.26 -22.89
C ALA A 304 -24.46 -2.39 -21.84
N GLY A 305 -24.49 -3.44 -21.01
CA GLY A 305 -23.60 -3.62 -19.84
C GLY A 305 -22.11 -3.85 -20.15
N GLY A 306 -21.72 -3.84 -21.42
CA GLY A 306 -20.33 -3.97 -21.87
C GLY A 306 -19.80 -5.38 -21.83
N TRP A 307 -18.49 -5.51 -22.01
CA TRP A 307 -17.82 -6.79 -22.11
C TRP A 307 -16.50 -6.80 -21.34
N ARG A 308 -16.12 -8.00 -20.92
CA ARG A 308 -14.84 -8.31 -20.27
C ARG A 308 -14.33 -9.64 -20.80
N ILE A 309 -13.11 -9.61 -21.34
CA ILE A 309 -12.41 -10.80 -21.85
C ILE A 309 -11.07 -10.95 -21.14
N CYS A 310 -10.65 -12.19 -20.93
CA CYS A 310 -9.39 -12.56 -20.29
C CYS A 310 -8.63 -13.58 -21.13
N GLN A 311 -7.31 -13.69 -20.92
CA GLN A 311 -6.52 -14.81 -21.39
C GLN A 311 -6.96 -16.09 -20.66
N LYS A 312 -7.32 -17.13 -21.41
CA LYS A 312 -7.58 -18.46 -20.85
C LYS A 312 -6.30 -18.98 -20.19
N GLU A 313 -6.39 -19.43 -18.94
CA GLU A 313 -5.24 -20.02 -18.27
C GLU A 313 -4.88 -21.36 -18.92
N THR A 314 -3.72 -21.43 -19.56
CA THR A 314 -3.09 -22.71 -19.90
C THR A 314 -2.52 -23.32 -18.63
N ALA A 315 -2.83 -24.59 -18.39
CA ALA A 315 -2.25 -25.34 -17.28
C ALA A 315 -0.71 -25.25 -17.33
N PRO A 316 -0.02 -25.06 -16.19
CA PRO A 316 1.43 -25.06 -16.18
C PRO A 316 1.94 -26.37 -16.77
N PRO A 317 2.98 -26.37 -17.62
CA PRO A 317 3.63 -27.61 -18.00
C PRO A 317 4.11 -28.31 -16.71
N PRO A 318 4.02 -29.65 -16.63
CA PRO A 318 4.50 -30.39 -15.47
C PRO A 318 5.94 -30.00 -15.18
N ALA A 319 6.22 -29.63 -13.93
CA ALA A 319 7.53 -29.16 -13.51
C ALA A 319 8.61 -30.16 -13.94
N SER A 320 9.58 -29.69 -14.73
CA SER A 320 10.77 -30.48 -15.06
C SER A 320 11.48 -30.90 -13.76
N PRO A 321 11.98 -32.15 -13.65
CA PRO A 321 12.65 -32.62 -12.44
C PRO A 321 13.87 -31.75 -12.15
N VAL A 322 13.92 -31.23 -10.92
CA VAL A 322 15.03 -30.42 -10.42
C VAL A 322 16.26 -31.33 -10.30
N THR A 323 17.27 -31.11 -11.13
CA THR A 323 18.59 -31.75 -10.97
C THR A 323 19.20 -31.26 -9.65
N PRO A 324 19.64 -32.16 -8.74
CA PRO A 324 20.21 -31.74 -7.46
C PRO A 324 21.47 -30.89 -7.69
N SER A 325 21.54 -29.76 -7.00
CA SER A 325 22.68 -28.85 -6.99
C SER A 325 23.94 -29.57 -6.51
N PRO A 326 25.13 -29.33 -7.09
CA PRO A 326 26.35 -29.99 -6.66
C PRO A 326 26.72 -29.62 -5.22
N THR A 327 27.06 -30.64 -4.43
CA THR A 327 27.52 -30.53 -3.05
C THR A 327 28.69 -29.56 -2.93
N PRO A 328 28.70 -28.62 -1.95
CA PRO A 328 29.83 -27.73 -1.74
C PRO A 328 31.10 -28.52 -1.36
N SER A 329 32.22 -28.17 -2.00
CA SER A 329 33.54 -28.74 -1.70
C SER A 329 33.97 -28.48 -0.26
N PRO A 330 34.69 -29.43 0.39
CA PRO A 330 35.13 -29.29 1.77
C PRO A 330 36.17 -28.17 1.95
N PRO A 331 36.28 -27.59 3.17
CA PRO A 331 37.23 -26.52 3.45
C PRO A 331 38.68 -26.98 3.32
N ALA A 332 39.56 -26.08 2.89
CA ALA A 332 41.00 -26.33 2.79
C ALA A 332 41.61 -26.69 4.16
N ALA A 333 42.49 -27.69 4.17
CA ALA A 333 43.17 -28.17 5.37
C ALA A 333 44.05 -27.09 6.01
N THR A 334 43.93 -26.95 7.33
CA THR A 334 44.80 -26.11 8.17
C THR A 334 46.27 -26.54 8.07
N PRO A 335 47.24 -25.60 7.97
CA PRO A 335 48.66 -25.94 7.90
C PRO A 335 49.18 -26.52 9.22
N ARG A 336 50.05 -27.52 9.08
CA ARG A 336 50.67 -28.31 10.17
C ARG A 336 51.54 -27.43 11.08
N PRO A 337 51.50 -27.61 12.42
CA PRO A 337 52.41 -26.89 13.33
C PRO A 337 53.86 -27.30 13.12
N THR A 338 54.75 -26.30 13.15
CA THR A 338 56.22 -26.44 13.11
C THR A 338 56.74 -27.20 14.35
N PRO A 339 57.68 -28.15 14.20
CA PRO A 339 58.25 -28.87 15.34
C PRO A 339 59.16 -27.96 16.19
N TYR A 340 59.07 -28.12 17.51
CA TYR A 340 59.97 -27.48 18.48
C TYR A 340 61.41 -28.00 18.36
N PRO A 341 62.44 -27.16 18.58
CA PRO A 341 63.84 -27.58 18.53
C PRO A 341 64.24 -28.45 19.73
N THR A 342 64.94 -29.54 19.43
CA THR A 342 65.51 -30.50 20.37
C THR A 342 66.72 -29.91 21.13
N PRO A 343 66.85 -30.09 22.45
CA PRO A 343 68.02 -29.63 23.19
C PRO A 343 69.25 -30.53 22.94
N TYR A 344 70.42 -29.89 22.84
CA TYR A 344 71.72 -30.54 22.63
C TYR A 344 72.18 -31.32 23.88
N PRO A 345 72.83 -32.49 23.71
CA PRO A 345 73.40 -33.24 24.83
C PRO A 345 74.76 -32.67 25.28
N THR A 346 74.92 -32.55 26.59
CA THR A 346 76.16 -32.22 27.31
C THR A 346 77.17 -33.38 27.21
N PRO A 347 78.44 -33.15 26.86
CA PRO A 347 79.48 -34.18 26.93
C PRO A 347 80.04 -34.31 28.36
N TYR A 348 80.19 -35.55 28.81
CA TYR A 348 80.88 -35.92 30.05
C TYR A 348 82.42 -35.90 29.88
N PRO A 349 83.18 -35.69 30.97
CA PRO A 349 84.63 -35.48 30.93
C PRO A 349 85.44 -36.78 30.81
N THR A 350 86.55 -36.75 30.07
CA THR A 350 87.57 -37.81 30.04
C THR A 350 88.76 -37.49 30.97
N PRO A 351 89.39 -38.51 31.59
CA PRO A 351 90.41 -38.34 32.63
C PRO A 351 91.84 -38.34 32.08
N TYR A 352 92.71 -37.52 32.69
CA TYR A 352 94.13 -37.78 33.01
C TYR A 352 94.52 -36.89 34.19
#